data_AF-A0A6P1CS11-F1
#
_entry.id   AF-A0A6P1CS11-F1
#
_cell.length_a   1.000
_cell.length_b   1.000
_cell.length_c   1.000
_cell.angle_alpha   90.00
_cell.angle_beta   90.00
_cell.angle_gamma   90.00
#
_symmetry.space_group_name_H-M   'P 1'
#
loop_
_entity.id
_entity.type
_entity.pdbx_description
1 polymer ?
#
loop_
_entity_poly.entity_id
_entity_poly.type
_entity_poly.pdbx_seq_one_letter_code
_entity_poly.pdbx_strand_id
1 'polypeptide(L)'
;MAESAIISRHLRPLWGLPGTTLGVVGWPATKRERLFLSWHYWWQAHLIDCAVDAATRVPTPARRKRLGALARSHRLRNITGWTNRYYDDMAWLAIALERAQRTEDTEEAPGALLALEKELYEAWDPDTGGGIPWRVGADYFNAPANGPAAIALLRLGRHERAAEMADWLDATLRDPETGLILDGIHLPSGEIERPVFTYCQGVVLGLETELAVHTGEAKHLERVHRLLAAVEDRMTTRGVVQGGGGGDGGLFNGILIRYLALVALMLPGDDAEQEADRRCAASIVLSSAKAAWANRLEVEGEPLFGHDWSTRAQLPGGSSGAGYFTSGGSVTSSKVPERDLSVQLSGWMLMEAAHMVSAAGL
;
A
#
# COMPACT_ATOMS: atom_id res chain seq x y z
N MET A 1 -12.58 15.19 -2.11
CA MET A 1 -12.81 15.06 -3.56
C MET A 1 -12.35 13.71 -4.10
N ALA A 2 -11.11 13.26 -3.83
CA ALA A 2 -10.62 11.95 -4.27
C ALA A 2 -11.53 10.78 -3.81
N GLU A 3 -11.92 10.76 -2.52
CA GLU A 3 -12.90 9.79 -1.99
C GLU A 3 -14.22 9.76 -2.80
N SER A 4 -14.75 10.93 -3.17
CA SER A 4 -16.02 11.03 -3.92
C SER A 4 -15.92 10.30 -5.26
N ALA A 5 -14.83 10.54 -5.99
CA ALA A 5 -14.55 9.89 -7.27
C ALA A 5 -14.54 8.35 -7.15
N ILE A 6 -13.98 7.82 -6.06
CA ILE A 6 -13.97 6.36 -5.82
C ILE A 6 -15.39 5.85 -5.53
N ILE A 7 -16.16 6.56 -4.71
CA ILE A 7 -17.55 6.19 -4.38
C ILE A 7 -18.41 6.15 -5.64
N SER A 8 -18.37 7.20 -6.47
CA SER A 8 -19.21 7.32 -7.67
C SER A 8 -18.81 6.30 -8.74
N ARG A 9 -17.51 6.18 -9.02
CA ARG A 9 -16.99 5.43 -10.17
C ARG A 9 -16.73 3.96 -9.89
N HIS A 10 -16.27 3.62 -8.69
CA HIS A 10 -15.77 2.28 -8.38
C HIS A 10 -16.66 1.49 -7.41
N LEU A 11 -17.31 2.12 -6.44
CA LEU A 11 -18.05 1.35 -5.42
C LEU A 11 -19.37 0.79 -5.95
N ARG A 12 -19.57 -0.52 -5.83
CA ARG A 12 -20.81 -1.23 -6.21
C ARG A 12 -21.19 -2.27 -5.13
N PRO A 13 -22.50 -2.53 -4.92
CA PRO A 13 -22.94 -3.62 -4.05
C PRO A 13 -22.45 -4.98 -4.54
N LEU A 14 -21.99 -5.85 -3.63
CA LEU A 14 -21.56 -7.20 -3.99
C LEU A 14 -22.80 -8.07 -4.26
N TRP A 15 -23.01 -8.44 -5.52
CA TRP A 15 -24.10 -9.33 -5.97
C TRP A 15 -25.51 -8.94 -5.48
N GLY A 16 -25.75 -7.64 -5.27
CA GLY A 16 -27.01 -7.11 -4.75
C GLY A 16 -27.28 -7.39 -3.26
N LEU A 17 -26.30 -7.90 -2.52
CA LEU A 17 -26.45 -8.22 -1.10
C LEU A 17 -26.53 -6.94 -0.24
N PRO A 18 -27.54 -6.79 0.63
CA PRO A 18 -27.63 -5.64 1.54
C PRO A 18 -26.42 -5.53 2.46
N GLY A 19 -26.00 -4.28 2.74
CA GLY A 19 -24.88 -4.02 3.65
C GLY A 19 -23.51 -4.41 3.07
N THR A 20 -23.40 -4.59 1.76
CA THR A 20 -22.15 -4.90 1.06
C THR A 20 -21.77 -3.81 0.07
N THR A 21 -20.47 -3.60 -0.12
CA THR A 21 -19.90 -2.75 -1.17
C THR A 21 -18.46 -3.17 -1.44
N LEU A 22 -18.03 -3.13 -2.71
CA LEU A 22 -16.66 -3.37 -3.16
C LEU A 22 -16.30 -2.41 -4.30
N GLY A 23 -15.01 -2.19 -4.50
CA GLY A 23 -14.50 -1.46 -5.66
C GLY A 23 -14.43 -2.36 -6.88
N VAL A 24 -15.11 -1.99 -7.98
CA VAL A 24 -14.81 -2.58 -9.28
C VAL A 24 -13.42 -2.14 -9.72
N VAL A 25 -12.70 -3.06 -10.37
CA VAL A 25 -11.25 -2.92 -10.62
C VAL A 25 -10.90 -1.91 -11.71
N GLY A 26 -11.87 -1.38 -12.45
CA GLY A 26 -11.62 -0.25 -13.33
C GLY A 26 -12.84 0.58 -13.66
N TRP A 27 -12.61 1.80 -14.14
CA TRP A 27 -13.66 2.73 -14.56
C TRP A 27 -13.29 3.39 -15.91
N PRO A 28 -14.15 3.30 -16.95
CA PRO A 28 -15.44 2.61 -16.99
C PRO A 28 -15.34 1.07 -16.82
N ALA A 29 -16.19 0.53 -15.96
CA ALA A 29 -16.18 -0.89 -15.63
C ALA A 29 -16.79 -1.77 -16.72
N THR A 30 -16.15 -2.90 -17.01
CA THR A 30 -16.67 -3.97 -17.89
C THR A 30 -17.81 -4.73 -17.20
N LYS A 31 -18.55 -5.55 -17.96
CA LYS A 31 -19.59 -6.42 -17.38
C LYS A 31 -19.02 -7.42 -16.37
N ARG A 32 -17.85 -8.01 -16.64
CA ARG A 32 -17.21 -8.99 -15.74
C ARG A 32 -16.77 -8.35 -14.42
N GLU A 33 -16.25 -7.14 -14.47
CA GLU A 33 -15.84 -6.40 -13.28
C GLU A 33 -17.05 -5.97 -12.43
N ARG A 34 -18.16 -5.53 -13.05
CA ARG A 34 -19.41 -5.19 -12.34
C ARG A 34 -20.04 -6.39 -11.63
N LEU A 35 -19.86 -7.59 -12.17
CA LEU A 35 -20.29 -8.85 -11.55
C LEU A 35 -19.27 -9.38 -10.54
N PHE A 36 -18.17 -8.65 -10.32
CA PHE A 36 -17.02 -9.07 -9.52
C PHE A 36 -16.44 -10.41 -9.94
N LEU A 37 -16.53 -10.79 -11.22
CA LEU A 37 -15.81 -11.94 -11.77
C LEU A 37 -14.31 -11.64 -11.88
N SER A 38 -13.97 -10.39 -12.15
CA SER A 38 -12.63 -9.83 -11.99
C SER A 38 -12.58 -9.02 -10.71
N TRP A 39 -11.70 -9.42 -9.79
CA TRP A 39 -11.58 -8.85 -8.45
C TRP A 39 -10.14 -9.05 -7.97
N HIS A 40 -9.53 -8.00 -7.42
CA HIS A 40 -8.14 -8.02 -6.95
C HIS A 40 -8.13 -7.81 -5.44
N TYR A 41 -7.73 -8.86 -4.72
CA TYR A 41 -7.80 -8.91 -3.26
C TYR A 41 -7.03 -7.74 -2.62
N TRP A 42 -5.76 -7.55 -2.97
CA TRP A 42 -4.94 -6.53 -2.33
C TRP A 42 -5.31 -5.09 -2.74
N TRP A 43 -5.88 -4.88 -3.94
CA TRP A 43 -6.43 -3.56 -4.29
C TRP A 43 -7.61 -3.20 -3.38
N GLN A 44 -8.43 -4.19 -2.98
CA GLN A 44 -9.50 -3.94 -2.01
C GLN A 44 -8.96 -3.69 -0.60
N ALA A 45 -7.86 -4.33 -0.20
CA ALA A 45 -7.20 -4.03 1.06
C ALA A 45 -6.80 -2.54 1.12
N HIS A 46 -6.18 -2.01 0.05
CA HIS A 46 -5.87 -0.58 -0.03
C HIS A 46 -7.10 0.33 -0.15
N LEU A 47 -8.21 -0.14 -0.74
CA LEU A 47 -9.48 0.58 -0.71
C LEU A 47 -10.03 0.70 0.71
N ILE A 48 -9.97 -0.38 1.51
CA ILE A 48 -10.31 -0.35 2.94
C ILE A 48 -9.41 0.65 3.65
N ASP A 49 -8.11 0.59 3.39
CA ASP A 49 -7.09 1.45 4.00
C ASP A 49 -7.31 2.95 3.70
N CYS A 50 -7.66 3.30 2.47
CA CYS A 50 -8.05 4.68 2.11
C CYS A 50 -9.38 5.11 2.76
N ALA A 51 -10.33 4.17 2.91
CA ALA A 51 -11.57 4.44 3.63
C ALA A 51 -11.32 4.69 5.12
N VAL A 52 -10.33 4.03 5.72
CA VAL A 52 -9.85 4.34 7.08
C VAL A 52 -9.30 5.76 7.13
N ASP A 53 -8.42 6.15 6.20
CA ASP A 53 -7.88 7.53 6.16
C ASP A 53 -8.99 8.58 6.16
N ALA A 54 -10.01 8.40 5.31
CA ALA A 54 -11.12 9.35 5.24
C ALA A 54 -12.01 9.34 6.50
N ALA A 55 -12.18 8.18 7.15
CA ALA A 55 -12.90 8.05 8.41
C ALA A 55 -12.15 8.72 9.57
N THR A 56 -10.82 8.52 9.67
CA THR A 56 -9.96 9.20 10.63
C THR A 56 -9.99 10.71 10.44
N ARG A 57 -9.88 11.19 9.18
CA ARG A 57 -9.86 12.63 8.87
C ARG A 57 -11.16 13.34 9.24
N VAL A 58 -12.31 12.79 8.88
CA VAL A 58 -13.63 13.32 9.29
C VAL A 58 -14.56 12.14 9.63
N PRO A 59 -14.72 11.81 10.92
CA PRO A 59 -15.58 10.71 11.35
C PRO A 59 -17.04 11.00 11.05
N THR A 60 -17.70 10.12 10.30
CA THR A 60 -19.15 10.22 10.03
C THR A 60 -19.80 8.84 10.07
N PRO A 61 -21.09 8.74 10.46
CA PRO A 61 -21.81 7.46 10.44
C PRO A 61 -21.79 6.77 9.06
N ALA A 62 -21.82 7.56 7.97
CA ALA A 62 -21.77 7.05 6.62
C ALA A 62 -20.43 6.38 6.28
N ARG A 63 -19.30 6.95 6.74
CA ARG A 63 -17.97 6.37 6.53
C ARG A 63 -17.74 5.13 7.37
N ARG A 64 -18.15 5.15 8.65
CA ARG A 64 -18.12 3.96 9.52
C ARG A 64 -18.91 2.80 8.90
N LYS A 65 -20.14 3.06 8.46
CA LYS A 65 -20.97 2.05 7.80
C LYS A 65 -20.32 1.51 6.52
N ARG A 66 -19.68 2.38 5.74
CA ARG A 66 -18.97 1.97 4.52
C ARG A 66 -17.76 1.10 4.83
N LEU A 67 -16.97 1.43 5.85
CA LEU A 67 -15.81 0.66 6.26
C LEU A 67 -16.20 -0.77 6.67
N GLY A 68 -17.22 -0.91 7.53
CA GLY A 68 -17.76 -2.23 7.89
C GLY A 68 -18.32 -2.99 6.68
N ALA A 69 -19.01 -2.30 5.77
CA ALA A 69 -19.50 -2.92 4.54
C ALA A 69 -18.37 -3.40 3.62
N LEU A 70 -17.28 -2.64 3.48
CA LEU A 70 -16.11 -3.04 2.69
C LEU A 70 -15.45 -4.29 3.28
N ALA A 71 -15.17 -4.29 4.60
CA ALA A 71 -14.56 -5.43 5.29
C ALA A 71 -15.41 -6.70 5.16
N ARG A 72 -16.72 -6.59 5.43
CA ARG A 72 -17.68 -7.70 5.26
C ARG A 72 -17.67 -8.23 3.82
N SER A 73 -17.69 -7.34 2.84
CA SER A 73 -17.75 -7.72 1.42
C SER A 73 -16.47 -8.37 0.94
N HIS A 74 -15.32 -7.95 1.48
CA HIS A 74 -14.03 -8.56 1.21
C HIS A 74 -14.04 -10.04 1.60
N ARG A 75 -14.43 -10.36 2.84
CA ARG A 75 -14.57 -11.76 3.32
C ARG A 75 -15.52 -12.56 2.44
N LEU A 76 -16.71 -12.01 2.17
CA LEU A 76 -17.74 -12.70 1.40
C LEU A 76 -17.28 -13.00 -0.03
N ARG A 77 -16.62 -12.04 -0.68
CA ARG A 77 -16.15 -12.21 -2.06
C ARG A 77 -14.98 -13.19 -2.14
N ASN A 78 -14.11 -13.26 -1.13
CA ASN A 78 -12.96 -14.15 -1.14
C ASN A 78 -13.34 -15.65 -1.02
N ILE A 79 -14.55 -15.98 -0.51
CA ILE A 79 -15.10 -17.33 -0.33
C ILE A 79 -14.35 -18.18 0.70
N THR A 80 -13.01 -18.18 0.70
CA THR A 80 -12.14 -18.86 1.67
C THR A 80 -12.04 -18.12 3.01
N GLY A 81 -12.86 -17.08 3.22
CA GLY A 81 -12.80 -16.23 4.40
C GLY A 81 -11.76 -15.12 4.24
N TRP A 82 -10.83 -15.01 5.18
CA TRP A 82 -9.85 -13.92 5.22
C TRP A 82 -8.51 -14.27 4.59
N THR A 83 -8.18 -15.55 4.44
CA THR A 83 -6.87 -15.96 3.97
C THR A 83 -6.89 -16.30 2.48
N ASN A 84 -5.72 -16.21 1.86
CA ASN A 84 -5.49 -16.66 0.48
C ASN A 84 -4.07 -17.26 0.37
N ARG A 85 -3.57 -17.48 -0.86
CA ARG A 85 -2.26 -18.13 -1.08
C ARG A 85 -1.07 -17.18 -1.12
N TYR A 86 -1.31 -15.88 -1.13
CA TYR A 86 -0.35 -14.80 -1.32
C TYR A 86 -0.15 -14.07 0.02
N TYR A 87 1.08 -14.10 0.55
CA TYR A 87 1.34 -13.58 1.89
C TYR A 87 1.34 -12.05 1.92
N ASP A 88 1.78 -11.41 0.84
CA ASP A 88 1.67 -9.97 0.60
C ASP A 88 0.20 -9.51 0.61
N ASP A 89 -0.68 -10.17 -0.14
CA ASP A 89 -2.12 -9.90 -0.13
C ASP A 89 -2.68 -9.93 1.31
N MET A 90 -2.40 -11.00 2.05
CA MET A 90 -2.86 -11.18 3.43
C MET A 90 -2.31 -10.09 4.36
N ALA A 91 -1.04 -9.71 4.21
CA ALA A 91 -0.41 -8.67 5.01
C ALA A 91 -1.03 -7.29 4.76
N TRP A 92 -1.35 -6.94 3.51
CA TRP A 92 -2.04 -5.69 3.20
C TRP A 92 -3.41 -5.61 3.84
N LEU A 93 -4.17 -6.71 3.83
CA LEU A 93 -5.46 -6.76 4.52
C LEU A 93 -5.30 -6.65 6.03
N ALA A 94 -4.30 -7.32 6.62
CA ALA A 94 -4.04 -7.26 8.05
C ALA A 94 -3.76 -5.81 8.51
N ILE A 95 -2.91 -5.07 7.76
CA ILE A 95 -2.65 -3.66 8.01
C ILE A 95 -3.94 -2.84 7.94
N ALA A 96 -4.73 -2.99 6.88
CA ALA A 96 -5.94 -2.19 6.68
C ALA A 96 -6.99 -2.45 7.77
N LEU A 97 -7.18 -3.72 8.17
CA LEU A 97 -8.13 -4.11 9.21
C LEU A 97 -7.67 -3.77 10.62
N GLU A 98 -6.37 -3.80 10.91
CA GLU A 98 -5.82 -3.30 12.18
C GLU A 98 -6.15 -1.81 12.33
N ARG A 99 -5.87 -1.01 11.29
CA ARG A 99 -6.19 0.42 11.31
C ARG A 99 -7.69 0.68 11.44
N ALA A 100 -8.51 -0.13 10.75
CA ALA A 100 -9.97 -0.04 10.84
C ALA A 100 -10.48 -0.36 12.26
N GLN A 101 -9.92 -1.38 12.91
CA GLN A 101 -10.25 -1.75 14.28
C GLN A 101 -9.90 -0.63 15.25
N ARG A 102 -8.69 -0.08 15.14
CA ARG A 102 -8.21 1.00 16.00
C ARG A 102 -8.99 2.30 15.84
N THR A 103 -9.55 2.56 14.66
CA THR A 103 -10.26 3.82 14.35
C THR A 103 -11.76 3.74 14.65
N GLU A 104 -12.42 2.64 14.32
CA GLU A 104 -13.89 2.57 14.29
C GLU A 104 -14.49 1.32 14.97
N ASP A 105 -13.68 0.50 15.65
CA ASP A 105 -14.11 -0.76 16.29
C ASP A 105 -14.92 -1.65 15.33
N THR A 106 -14.28 -1.99 14.19
CA THR A 106 -14.94 -2.70 13.09
C THR A 106 -15.18 -4.15 13.47
N GLU A 107 -16.45 -4.55 13.64
CA GLU A 107 -16.89 -5.88 14.10
C GLU A 107 -16.17 -7.08 13.43
N GLU A 108 -15.88 -6.98 12.13
CA GLU A 108 -15.24 -8.06 11.37
C GLU A 108 -13.74 -8.21 11.65
N ALA A 109 -13.08 -7.17 12.15
CA ALA A 109 -11.62 -7.08 12.21
C ALA A 109 -10.97 -8.02 13.23
N PRO A 110 -11.47 -8.22 14.47
CA PRO A 110 -10.79 -9.09 15.44
C PRO A 110 -10.62 -10.54 14.94
N GLY A 111 -11.68 -11.12 14.36
CA GLY A 111 -11.62 -12.47 13.80
C GLY A 111 -10.76 -12.56 12.53
N ALA A 112 -10.72 -11.50 11.73
CA ALA A 112 -9.84 -11.41 10.58
C ALA A 112 -8.37 -11.35 10.98
N LEU A 113 -8.04 -10.48 11.94
CA LEU A 113 -6.67 -10.26 12.42
C LEU A 113 -6.10 -11.53 13.03
N LEU A 114 -6.87 -12.28 13.83
CA LEU A 114 -6.41 -13.57 14.36
C LEU A 114 -6.04 -14.56 13.25
N ALA A 115 -6.85 -14.66 12.20
CA ALA A 115 -6.60 -15.57 11.08
C ALA A 115 -5.38 -15.14 10.25
N LEU A 116 -5.26 -13.85 9.96
CA LEU A 116 -4.17 -13.30 9.15
C LEU A 116 -2.85 -13.33 9.92
N GLU A 117 -2.84 -12.95 11.20
CA GLU A 117 -1.65 -12.98 12.04
C GLU A 117 -1.03 -14.37 12.09
N LYS A 118 -1.88 -15.40 12.27
CA LYS A 118 -1.42 -16.79 12.30
C LYS A 118 -0.66 -17.15 11.03
N GLU A 119 -1.26 -16.93 9.86
CA GLU A 119 -0.64 -17.25 8.58
C GLU A 119 0.67 -16.48 8.35
N LEU A 120 0.70 -15.19 8.70
CA LEU A 120 1.89 -14.34 8.51
C LEU A 120 3.02 -14.71 9.47
N TYR A 121 2.69 -15.07 10.72
CA TYR A 121 3.68 -15.45 11.73
C TYR A 121 4.27 -16.84 11.47
N GLU A 122 3.43 -17.80 11.08
CA GLU A 122 3.86 -19.19 10.81
C GLU A 122 4.62 -19.34 9.48
N ALA A 123 4.50 -18.36 8.57
CA ALA A 123 5.17 -18.39 7.27
C ALA A 123 6.68 -18.10 7.31
N TRP A 124 7.20 -17.63 8.45
CA TRP A 124 8.63 -17.37 8.60
C TRP A 124 9.42 -18.66 8.54
N ASP A 125 10.38 -18.73 7.63
CA ASP A 125 11.19 -19.93 7.38
C ASP A 125 12.66 -19.71 7.78
N PRO A 126 13.04 -19.99 9.04
CA PRO A 126 14.42 -19.85 9.49
C PRO A 126 15.36 -20.89 8.86
N ASP A 127 14.85 -22.06 8.47
CA ASP A 127 15.66 -23.16 7.91
C ASP A 127 16.15 -22.83 6.49
N THR A 128 15.41 -22.00 5.76
CA THR A 128 15.76 -21.51 4.42
C THR A 128 16.55 -20.18 4.44
N GLY A 129 16.88 -19.65 5.62
CA GLY A 129 17.65 -18.40 5.80
C GLY A 129 16.84 -17.20 6.29
N GLY A 130 15.61 -17.42 6.74
CA GLY A 130 14.66 -16.38 7.13
C GLY A 130 13.84 -15.86 5.95
N GLY A 131 12.89 -14.99 6.28
CA GLY A 131 11.92 -14.43 5.33
C GLY A 131 10.63 -15.23 5.28
N ILE A 132 9.59 -14.62 4.71
CA ILE A 132 8.39 -15.30 4.23
C ILE A 132 8.41 -15.33 2.69
N PRO A 133 7.96 -16.42 2.05
CA PRO A 133 7.86 -16.49 0.61
C PRO A 133 6.71 -15.59 0.13
N TRP A 134 6.72 -15.24 -1.15
CA TRP A 134 5.66 -14.45 -1.77
C TRP A 134 4.30 -15.16 -1.73
N ARG A 135 4.29 -16.47 -1.98
CA ARG A 135 3.09 -17.31 -1.92
C ARG A 135 3.40 -18.70 -1.40
N VAL A 136 2.37 -19.41 -0.93
CA VAL A 136 2.49 -20.78 -0.42
C VAL A 136 3.15 -21.70 -1.46
N GLY A 137 4.32 -22.24 -1.07
CA GLY A 137 5.13 -23.17 -1.86
C GLY A 137 6.02 -22.52 -2.93
N ALA A 138 6.19 -21.19 -2.92
CA ALA A 138 7.18 -20.52 -3.76
C ALA A 138 8.55 -20.48 -3.09
N ASP A 139 9.59 -20.47 -3.92
CA ASP A 139 10.98 -20.23 -3.57
C ASP A 139 11.35 -18.74 -3.61
N TYR A 140 10.44 -17.88 -4.07
CA TYR A 140 10.65 -16.44 -4.17
C TYR A 140 10.24 -15.73 -2.88
N PHE A 141 11.20 -15.14 -2.17
CA PHE A 141 11.04 -14.37 -0.95
C PHE A 141 11.24 -12.89 -1.26
N ASN A 142 10.24 -12.05 -0.99
CA ASN A 142 10.22 -10.70 -1.53
C ASN A 142 9.88 -9.63 -0.47
N ALA A 143 10.36 -8.41 -0.69
CA ALA A 143 10.05 -7.25 0.16
C ALA A 143 8.54 -6.97 0.28
N PRO A 144 7.73 -7.15 -0.79
CA PRO A 144 6.27 -7.02 -0.73
C PRO A 144 5.54 -7.96 0.23
N ALA A 145 6.06 -9.17 0.48
CA ALA A 145 5.50 -10.04 1.51
C ALA A 145 6.07 -9.70 2.88
N ASN A 146 7.39 -9.51 2.98
CA ASN A 146 8.09 -9.36 4.25
C ASN A 146 7.84 -8.01 4.94
N GLY A 147 7.93 -6.89 4.22
CA GLY A 147 7.73 -5.55 4.80
C GLY A 147 6.34 -5.35 5.40
N PRO A 148 5.26 -5.55 4.61
CA PRO A 148 3.89 -5.47 5.12
C PRO A 148 3.58 -6.46 6.24
N ALA A 149 4.09 -7.70 6.16
CA ALA A 149 3.88 -8.69 7.21
C ALA A 149 4.55 -8.25 8.51
N ALA A 150 5.77 -7.73 8.45
CA ALA A 150 6.46 -7.18 9.62
C ALA A 150 5.70 -6.01 10.23
N ILE A 151 5.17 -5.08 9.43
CA ILE A 151 4.32 -3.98 9.92
C ILE A 151 3.06 -4.53 10.61
N ALA A 152 2.37 -5.47 9.97
CA ALA A 152 1.17 -6.09 10.55
C ALA A 152 1.49 -6.75 11.90
N LEU A 153 2.54 -7.57 11.94
CA LEU A 153 2.99 -8.29 13.14
C LEU A 153 3.45 -7.33 14.25
N LEU A 154 4.16 -6.26 13.92
CA LEU A 154 4.54 -5.21 14.86
C LEU A 154 3.31 -4.62 15.54
N ARG A 155 2.31 -4.21 14.76
CA ARG A 155 1.06 -3.60 15.28
C ARG A 155 0.19 -4.57 16.06
N LEU A 156 0.34 -5.88 15.83
CA LEU A 156 -0.33 -6.95 16.57
C LEU A 156 0.47 -7.44 17.79
N GLY A 157 1.58 -6.79 18.13
CA GLY A 157 2.34 -7.08 19.35
C GLY A 157 3.43 -8.14 19.19
N ARG A 158 3.81 -8.51 17.96
CA ARG A 158 4.89 -9.47 17.66
C ARG A 158 6.19 -8.71 17.32
N HIS A 159 6.64 -7.89 18.26
CA HIS A 159 7.72 -6.92 18.04
C HIS A 159 9.06 -7.60 17.69
N GLU A 160 9.41 -8.69 18.38
CA GLU A 160 10.65 -9.43 18.10
C GLU A 160 10.68 -9.97 16.68
N ARG A 161 9.57 -10.57 16.22
CA ARG A 161 9.45 -11.06 14.84
C ARG A 161 9.56 -9.91 13.84
N ALA A 162 8.88 -8.78 14.09
CA ALA A 162 8.96 -7.63 13.19
C ALA A 162 10.39 -7.08 13.07
N ALA A 163 11.15 -7.03 14.18
CA ALA A 163 12.56 -6.63 14.18
C ALA A 163 13.44 -7.63 13.41
N GLU A 164 13.21 -8.94 13.58
CA GLU A 164 13.90 -10.00 12.81
C GLU A 164 13.65 -9.86 11.30
N MET A 165 12.42 -9.58 10.90
CA MET A 165 12.06 -9.34 9.50
C MET A 165 12.71 -8.07 8.95
N ALA A 166 12.79 -6.99 9.74
CA ALA A 166 13.49 -5.75 9.36
C ALA A 166 14.99 -5.99 9.15
N ASP A 167 15.63 -6.73 10.06
CA ASP A 167 17.03 -7.10 9.95
C ASP A 167 17.28 -7.98 8.71
N TRP A 168 16.38 -8.91 8.39
CA TRP A 168 16.46 -9.71 7.16
C TRP A 168 16.29 -8.85 5.89
N LEU A 169 15.37 -7.89 5.87
CA LEU A 169 15.19 -6.98 4.73
C LEU A 169 16.46 -6.16 4.46
N ASP A 170 17.06 -5.58 5.50
CA ASP A 170 18.27 -4.75 5.39
C ASP A 170 19.53 -5.57 5.03
N ALA A 171 19.62 -6.82 5.49
CA ALA A 171 20.74 -7.70 5.22
C ALA A 171 20.65 -8.38 3.84
N THR A 172 19.44 -8.76 3.41
CA THR A 172 19.23 -9.63 2.24
C THR A 172 18.86 -8.84 0.99
N LEU A 173 17.97 -7.85 1.12
CA LEU A 173 17.35 -7.17 -0.04
C LEU A 173 17.82 -5.74 -0.26
N ARG A 174 18.62 -5.17 0.65
CA ARG A 174 19.25 -3.87 0.40
C ARG A 174 20.33 -3.99 -0.66
N ASP A 175 20.17 -3.24 -1.75
CA ASP A 175 21.18 -3.11 -2.78
C ASP A 175 22.34 -2.24 -2.26
N PRO A 176 23.58 -2.76 -2.19
CA PRO A 176 24.71 -2.00 -1.66
C PRO A 176 25.14 -0.84 -2.57
N GLU A 177 24.77 -0.86 -3.86
CA GLU A 177 25.14 0.19 -4.82
C GLU A 177 24.21 1.41 -4.72
N THR A 178 22.90 1.18 -4.66
CA THR A 178 21.90 2.25 -4.64
C THR A 178 21.36 2.59 -3.26
N GLY A 179 21.48 1.67 -2.29
CA GLY A 179 20.83 1.77 -0.97
C GLY A 179 19.33 1.48 -0.99
N LEU A 180 18.75 1.19 -2.17
CA LEU A 180 17.34 0.83 -2.32
C LEU A 180 17.11 -0.64 -1.96
N ILE A 181 15.85 -0.98 -1.70
CA ILE A 181 15.37 -2.33 -1.43
C ILE A 181 14.96 -2.98 -2.76
N LEU A 182 15.60 -4.09 -3.08
CA LEU A 182 15.30 -4.94 -4.23
C LEU A 182 14.00 -5.71 -4.01
N ASP A 183 13.38 -6.17 -5.11
CA ASP A 183 12.08 -6.83 -5.03
C ASP A 183 12.15 -8.13 -4.23
N GLY A 184 13.12 -9.00 -4.50
CA GLY A 184 13.21 -10.27 -3.80
C GLY A 184 14.41 -11.15 -4.17
N ILE A 185 14.40 -12.35 -3.61
CA ILE A 185 15.45 -13.36 -3.73
C ILE A 185 14.81 -14.74 -3.85
N HIS A 186 15.39 -15.60 -4.68
CA HIS A 186 15.06 -17.02 -4.73
C HIS A 186 15.90 -17.79 -3.71
N LEU A 187 15.26 -18.54 -2.81
CA LEU A 187 15.93 -19.37 -1.82
C LEU A 187 15.57 -20.86 -2.01
N PRO A 188 16.56 -21.77 -1.89
CA PRO A 188 17.92 -21.55 -1.39
C PRO A 188 18.96 -21.16 -2.45
N SER A 189 18.58 -20.84 -3.69
CA SER A 189 19.54 -20.56 -4.78
C SER A 189 20.38 -19.30 -4.53
N GLY A 190 19.85 -18.33 -3.80
CA GLY A 190 20.48 -17.03 -3.55
C GLY A 190 20.38 -16.06 -4.73
N GLU A 191 19.58 -16.38 -5.76
CA GLU A 191 19.42 -15.52 -6.94
C GLU A 191 18.55 -14.31 -6.60
N ILE A 192 19.13 -13.11 -6.69
CA ILE A 192 18.45 -11.86 -6.37
C ILE A 192 17.77 -11.30 -7.63
N GLU A 193 16.47 -11.02 -7.51
CA GLU A 193 15.72 -10.25 -8.48
C GLU A 193 16.00 -8.76 -8.27
N ARG A 194 16.50 -8.10 -9.32
CA ARG A 194 16.95 -6.70 -9.25
C ARG A 194 15.96 -5.61 -9.71
N PRO A 195 14.65 -5.85 -10.00
CA PRO A 195 13.75 -4.73 -10.21
C PRO A 195 13.58 -3.96 -8.89
N VAL A 196 13.39 -2.65 -9.02
CA VAL A 196 13.19 -1.76 -7.89
C VAL A 196 11.84 -1.07 -8.04
N PHE A 197 10.98 -1.22 -7.04
CA PHE A 197 9.65 -0.62 -7.02
C PHE A 197 9.47 0.31 -5.82
N THR A 198 8.71 1.39 -6.01
CA THR A 198 8.54 2.45 -5.00
C THR A 198 7.93 1.92 -3.70
N TYR A 199 6.99 0.98 -3.79
CA TYR A 199 6.33 0.42 -2.61
C TYR A 199 7.22 -0.46 -1.73
N CYS A 200 8.21 -1.17 -2.30
CA CYS A 200 9.22 -1.89 -1.52
C CYS A 200 9.97 -0.93 -0.59
N GLN A 201 10.26 0.28 -1.08
CA GLN A 201 10.90 1.32 -0.28
C GLN A 201 9.95 1.85 0.79
N GLY A 202 8.69 2.09 0.40
CA GLY A 202 7.65 2.54 1.31
C GLY A 202 7.48 1.62 2.52
N VAL A 203 7.34 0.32 2.30
CA VAL A 203 7.12 -0.63 3.40
C VAL A 203 8.32 -0.73 4.33
N VAL A 204 9.54 -0.65 3.81
CA VAL A 204 10.74 -0.66 4.67
C VAL A 204 10.88 0.65 5.44
N LEU A 205 10.66 1.81 4.81
CA LEU A 205 10.59 3.10 5.51
C LEU A 205 9.54 3.07 6.63
N GLY A 206 8.37 2.51 6.34
CA GLY A 206 7.28 2.38 7.31
C GLY A 206 7.64 1.48 8.49
N LEU A 207 8.16 0.30 8.20
CA LEU A 207 8.59 -0.68 9.21
C LEU A 207 9.67 -0.12 10.13
N GLU A 208 10.74 0.43 9.55
CA GLU A 208 11.87 0.99 10.29
C GLU A 208 11.43 2.21 11.13
N THR A 209 10.52 3.04 10.62
CA THR A 209 9.95 4.15 11.41
C THR A 209 9.14 3.66 12.61
N GLU A 210 8.25 2.67 12.42
CA GLU A 210 7.46 2.14 13.54
C GLU A 210 8.33 1.41 14.57
N LEU A 211 9.37 0.70 14.12
CA LEU A 211 10.36 0.07 15.02
C LEU A 211 11.18 1.12 15.77
N ALA A 212 11.59 2.21 15.14
CA ALA A 212 12.28 3.32 15.81
C ALA A 212 11.40 3.93 16.91
N VAL A 213 10.11 4.17 16.63
CA VAL A 213 9.13 4.65 17.62
C VAL A 213 8.96 3.67 18.77
N HIS A 214 8.93 2.37 18.48
CA HIS A 214 8.65 1.33 19.47
C HIS A 214 9.85 1.01 20.37
N THR A 215 11.04 0.89 19.78
CA THR A 215 12.24 0.36 20.45
C THR A 215 13.20 1.45 20.92
N GLY A 216 13.24 2.59 20.23
CA GLY A 216 14.26 3.62 20.43
C GLY A 216 15.67 3.22 20.00
N GLU A 217 15.84 2.09 19.29
CA GLU A 217 17.17 1.66 18.81
C GLU A 217 17.64 2.53 17.63
N ALA A 218 18.85 3.08 17.74
CA ALA A 218 19.43 3.98 16.74
C ALA A 218 19.53 3.36 15.33
N LYS A 219 19.72 2.03 15.23
CA LYS A 219 19.84 1.33 13.94
C LYS A 219 18.64 1.61 13.01
N HIS A 220 17.44 1.74 13.58
CA HIS A 220 16.23 1.98 12.80
C HIS A 220 16.19 3.40 12.23
N LEU A 221 16.66 4.39 13.00
CA LEU A 221 16.81 5.77 12.51
C LEU A 221 17.84 5.84 11.38
N GLU A 222 18.99 5.18 11.53
CA GLU A 222 20.04 5.12 10.50
C GLU A 222 19.53 4.49 9.19
N ARG A 223 18.71 3.42 9.31
CA ARG A 223 18.10 2.76 8.15
C ARG A 223 17.07 3.64 7.46
N VAL A 224 16.21 4.35 8.21
CA VAL A 224 15.28 5.34 7.64
C VAL A 224 16.04 6.43 6.90
N HIS A 225 17.04 7.05 7.54
CA HIS A 225 17.85 8.11 6.95
C HIS A 225 18.47 7.67 5.62
N ARG A 226 19.16 6.52 5.63
CA ARG A 226 19.82 5.95 4.46
C ARG A 226 18.84 5.66 3.32
N LEU A 227 17.71 5.02 3.61
CA LEU A 227 16.73 4.66 2.60
C LEU A 227 15.99 5.89 2.05
N LEU A 228 15.69 6.87 2.90
CA LEU A 228 15.05 8.12 2.49
C LEU A 228 15.95 8.90 1.51
N ALA A 229 17.25 8.99 1.81
CA ALA A 229 18.21 9.62 0.91
C ALA A 229 18.27 8.92 -0.47
N ALA A 230 18.26 7.59 -0.48
CA ALA A 230 18.21 6.81 -1.73
C ALA A 230 16.90 7.01 -2.51
N VAL A 231 15.76 7.09 -1.81
CA VAL A 231 14.46 7.39 -2.43
C VAL A 231 14.46 8.80 -3.04
N GLU A 232 14.96 9.81 -2.31
CA GLU A 232 15.05 11.19 -2.80
C GLU A 232 15.86 11.26 -4.10
N ASP A 233 17.07 10.67 -4.10
CA ASP A 233 18.00 10.72 -5.24
C ASP A 233 17.52 9.91 -6.45
N ARG A 234 16.97 8.71 -6.22
CA ARG A 234 16.74 7.72 -7.29
C ARG A 234 15.29 7.58 -7.73
N MET A 235 14.33 7.93 -6.87
CA MET A 235 12.90 7.73 -7.12
C MET A 235 12.11 9.02 -7.19
N THR A 236 12.77 10.18 -7.15
CA THR A 236 12.09 11.45 -7.35
C THR A 236 12.70 12.22 -8.52
N THR A 237 11.89 13.08 -9.13
CA THR A 237 12.36 14.11 -10.05
C THR A 237 11.77 15.44 -9.63
N ARG A 238 12.62 16.37 -9.18
CA ARG A 238 12.19 17.65 -8.57
C ARG A 238 11.22 17.44 -7.39
N GLY A 239 11.50 16.42 -6.57
CA GLY A 239 10.68 16.07 -5.40
C GLY A 239 9.36 15.34 -5.72
N VAL A 240 9.08 15.03 -6.98
CA VAL A 240 7.89 14.25 -7.37
C VAL A 240 8.28 12.79 -7.57
N VAL A 241 7.62 11.87 -6.86
CA VAL A 241 7.86 10.43 -6.97
C VAL A 241 7.64 9.93 -8.41
N GLN A 242 8.55 9.07 -8.86
CA GLN A 242 8.54 8.38 -10.16
C GLN A 242 8.57 6.85 -9.94
N GLY A 243 7.99 6.10 -10.88
CA GLY A 243 7.92 4.63 -10.80
C GLY A 243 6.51 4.05 -10.73
N GLY A 244 5.50 4.87 -11.02
CA GLY A 244 4.10 4.42 -11.13
C GLY A 244 3.82 3.69 -12.44
N GLY A 245 2.72 2.94 -12.49
CA GLY A 245 2.24 2.24 -13.68
C GLY A 245 0.72 2.04 -13.66
N GLY A 246 0.17 1.24 -14.56
CA GLY A 246 -1.18 0.69 -14.40
C GLY A 246 -1.14 -0.70 -13.76
N GLY A 247 -2.30 -1.34 -13.65
CA GLY A 247 -2.39 -2.66 -13.05
C GLY A 247 -1.88 -2.62 -11.61
N ASP A 248 -1.09 -3.60 -11.19
CA ASP A 248 -0.53 -3.60 -9.83
C ASP A 248 0.38 -2.38 -9.56
N GLY A 249 1.15 -1.96 -10.55
CA GLY A 249 2.04 -0.81 -10.47
C GLY A 249 1.33 0.52 -10.18
N GLY A 250 0.01 0.57 -10.36
CA GLY A 250 -0.80 1.75 -10.03
C GLY A 250 -0.85 2.10 -8.56
N LEU A 251 -0.65 1.12 -7.66
CA LEU A 251 -0.65 1.36 -6.21
C LEU A 251 0.72 1.79 -5.67
N PHE A 252 1.81 1.50 -6.40
CA PHE A 252 3.15 1.50 -5.82
C PHE A 252 3.56 2.87 -5.25
N ASN A 253 3.35 3.93 -6.02
CA ASN A 253 3.64 5.30 -5.59
C ASN A 253 2.77 5.73 -4.41
N GLY A 254 1.53 5.24 -4.33
CA GLY A 254 0.64 5.56 -3.21
C GLY A 254 1.19 5.01 -1.91
N ILE A 255 1.62 3.74 -1.94
CA ILE A 255 2.20 3.05 -0.78
C ILE A 255 3.47 3.75 -0.31
N LEU A 256 4.37 4.12 -1.22
CA LEU A 256 5.56 4.91 -0.87
C LEU A 256 5.17 6.21 -0.14
N ILE A 257 4.23 6.95 -0.71
CA ILE A 257 3.77 8.23 -0.15
C ILE A 257 3.12 8.06 1.24
N ARG A 258 2.34 7.00 1.46
CA ARG A 258 1.76 6.72 2.78
C ARG A 258 2.85 6.63 3.85
N TYR A 259 3.92 5.90 3.55
CA TYR A 259 4.99 5.68 4.52
C TYR A 259 5.99 6.85 4.58
N LEU A 260 6.18 7.62 3.52
CA LEU A 260 6.86 8.93 3.61
C LEU A 260 6.10 9.90 4.51
N ALA A 261 4.77 9.93 4.44
CA ALA A 261 3.97 10.72 5.39
C ALA A 261 4.11 10.18 6.83
N LEU A 262 4.23 8.86 7.02
CA LEU A 262 4.52 8.29 8.33
C LEU A 262 5.89 8.74 8.85
N VAL A 263 6.94 8.68 8.03
CA VAL A 263 8.28 9.22 8.37
C VAL A 263 8.17 10.69 8.79
N ALA A 264 7.55 11.52 7.96
CA ALA A 264 7.39 12.95 8.22
C ALA A 264 6.71 13.25 9.57
N LEU A 265 5.72 12.45 9.95
CA LEU A 265 4.88 12.70 11.13
C LEU A 265 5.38 12.01 12.40
N MET A 266 6.05 10.86 12.27
CA MET A 266 6.27 9.94 13.40
C MET A 266 7.72 9.55 13.63
N LEU A 267 8.67 9.83 12.72
CA LEU A 267 10.08 9.52 12.95
C LEU A 267 10.57 10.22 14.22
N PRO A 268 11.02 9.50 15.26
CA PRO A 268 11.39 10.11 16.54
C PRO A 268 12.78 10.77 16.46
N GLY A 269 13.11 11.55 17.50
CA GLY A 269 14.42 12.22 17.63
C GLY A 269 14.38 13.70 17.23
N ASP A 270 15.10 14.52 18.00
CA ASP A 270 15.14 15.98 17.83
C ASP A 270 16.47 16.48 17.26
N ASP A 271 17.39 15.56 16.93
CA ASP A 271 18.65 15.92 16.29
C ASP A 271 18.39 16.44 14.86
N ALA A 272 19.33 17.24 14.36
CA ALA A 272 19.20 17.93 13.08
C ALA A 272 18.99 16.96 11.89
N GLU A 273 19.51 15.74 11.98
CA GLU A 273 19.34 14.70 10.97
C GLU A 273 17.89 14.22 10.88
N GLN A 274 17.28 13.81 12.00
CA GLN A 274 15.88 13.35 12.00
C GLN A 274 14.92 14.50 11.68
N GLU A 275 15.24 15.74 12.07
CA GLU A 275 14.46 16.91 11.63
C GLU A 275 14.55 17.11 10.10
N ALA A 276 15.74 16.95 9.51
CA ALA A 276 15.92 17.03 8.06
C ALA A 276 15.18 15.89 7.34
N ASP A 277 15.23 14.66 7.86
CA ASP A 277 14.51 13.51 7.31
C ASP A 277 13.00 13.74 7.29
N ARG A 278 12.42 14.22 8.40
CA ARG A 278 10.99 14.55 8.47
C ARG A 278 10.60 15.61 7.43
N ARG A 279 11.41 16.66 7.27
CA ARG A 279 11.19 17.73 6.28
C ARG A 279 11.36 17.24 4.85
N CYS A 280 12.34 16.39 4.56
CA CYS A 280 12.55 15.79 3.24
C CYS A 280 11.33 14.94 2.85
N ALA A 281 10.91 14.02 3.74
CA ALA A 281 9.75 13.18 3.50
C ALA A 281 8.47 14.00 3.28
N ALA A 282 8.24 15.04 4.10
CA ALA A 282 7.12 15.98 3.94
C ALA A 282 7.17 16.69 2.57
N SER A 283 8.35 17.19 2.18
CA SER A 283 8.56 17.89 0.91
C SER A 283 8.22 17.00 -0.30
N ILE A 284 8.64 15.73 -0.29
CA ILE A 284 8.33 14.77 -1.36
C ILE A 284 6.83 14.52 -1.45
N VAL A 285 6.16 14.33 -0.31
CA VAL A 285 4.69 14.13 -0.25
C VAL A 285 3.96 15.33 -0.83
N LEU A 286 4.29 16.54 -0.36
CA LEU A 286 3.61 17.77 -0.78
C LEU A 286 3.91 18.13 -2.24
N SER A 287 5.14 17.93 -2.70
CA SER A 287 5.52 18.17 -4.10
C SER A 287 4.80 17.21 -5.04
N SER A 288 4.75 15.92 -4.68
CA SER A 288 4.01 14.91 -5.42
C SER A 288 2.50 15.22 -5.46
N ALA A 289 1.92 15.65 -4.33
CA ALA A 289 0.51 16.02 -4.25
C ALA A 289 0.17 17.23 -5.12
N LYS A 290 1.00 18.27 -5.09
CA LYS A 290 0.85 19.45 -5.96
C LYS A 290 0.91 19.05 -7.44
N ALA A 291 1.88 18.21 -7.82
CA ALA A 291 2.03 17.74 -9.20
C ALA A 291 0.82 16.89 -9.65
N ALA A 292 0.45 15.87 -8.87
CA ALA A 292 -0.71 15.03 -9.15
C ALA A 292 -2.00 15.84 -9.26
N TRP A 293 -2.18 16.83 -8.37
CA TRP A 293 -3.34 17.70 -8.40
C TRP A 293 -3.35 18.59 -9.66
N ALA A 294 -2.22 19.18 -10.03
CA ALA A 294 -2.13 20.02 -11.23
C ALA A 294 -2.35 19.23 -12.53
N ASN A 295 -1.95 17.96 -12.54
CA ASN A 295 -2.00 17.09 -13.71
C ASN A 295 -3.24 16.19 -13.81
N ARG A 296 -4.10 16.14 -12.77
CA ARG A 296 -5.35 15.38 -12.81
C ARG A 296 -6.28 15.89 -13.93
N LEU A 297 -7.16 15.03 -14.41
CA LEU A 297 -8.35 15.48 -15.14
C LEU A 297 -9.48 15.76 -14.17
N GLU A 298 -10.38 16.65 -14.56
CA GLU A 298 -11.68 16.83 -13.90
C GLU A 298 -12.75 16.25 -14.83
N VAL A 299 -13.47 15.24 -14.35
CA VAL A 299 -14.51 14.54 -15.11
C VAL A 299 -15.76 14.55 -14.26
N GLU A 300 -16.82 15.21 -14.76
CA GLU A 300 -18.10 15.38 -14.03
C GLU A 300 -17.92 16.01 -12.63
N GLY A 301 -16.96 16.94 -12.48
CA GLY A 301 -16.67 17.63 -11.21
C GLY A 301 -15.83 16.82 -10.22
N GLU A 302 -15.33 15.65 -10.61
CA GLU A 302 -14.53 14.77 -9.76
C GLU A 302 -13.14 14.50 -10.36
N PRO A 303 -12.08 14.41 -9.52
CA PRO A 303 -10.72 14.22 -10.01
C PRO A 303 -10.52 12.83 -10.63
N LEU A 304 -9.72 12.74 -11.68
CA LEU A 304 -9.16 11.50 -12.23
C LEU A 304 -7.65 11.64 -12.22
N PHE A 305 -6.98 10.81 -11.42
CA PHE A 305 -5.53 10.87 -11.25
C PHE A 305 -4.80 10.00 -12.29
N GLY A 306 -3.60 10.45 -12.66
CA GLY A 306 -2.65 9.72 -13.51
C GLY A 306 -1.81 8.73 -12.72
N HIS A 307 -1.27 7.73 -13.41
CA HIS A 307 -0.25 6.82 -12.84
C HIS A 307 1.11 7.52 -12.66
N ASP A 308 1.42 8.47 -13.54
CA ASP A 308 2.55 9.38 -13.43
C ASP A 308 2.00 10.78 -13.05
N TRP A 309 2.43 11.27 -11.90
CA TRP A 309 1.96 12.55 -11.35
C TRP A 309 2.64 13.77 -11.99
N SER A 310 3.68 13.56 -12.79
CA SER A 310 4.38 14.62 -13.52
C SER A 310 3.75 14.94 -14.87
N THR A 311 2.89 14.06 -15.39
CA THR A 311 2.23 14.20 -16.69
C THR A 311 0.71 14.26 -16.54
N ARG A 312 0.07 14.96 -17.49
CA ARG A 312 -1.39 15.12 -17.49
C ARG A 312 -2.08 13.76 -17.63
N ALA A 313 -3.01 13.48 -16.72
CA ALA A 313 -3.81 12.25 -16.73
C ALA A 313 -4.61 12.11 -18.03
N GLN A 314 -4.84 10.87 -18.45
CA GLN A 314 -5.58 10.53 -19.66
C GLN A 314 -6.97 9.98 -19.34
N LEU A 315 -7.98 10.41 -20.09
CA LEU A 315 -9.33 9.87 -19.96
C LEU A 315 -9.40 8.49 -20.64
N PRO A 316 -9.82 7.42 -19.95
CA PRO A 316 -9.99 6.12 -20.58
C PRO A 316 -11.11 6.15 -21.61
N GLY A 317 -10.82 5.73 -22.85
CA GLY A 317 -11.76 5.73 -23.98
C GLY A 317 -12.87 4.65 -23.93
N GLY A 318 -13.06 3.98 -22.80
CA GLY A 318 -14.06 2.92 -22.61
C GLY A 318 -13.56 1.73 -21.79
N SER A 319 -14.20 0.57 -21.95
CA SER A 319 -13.86 -0.67 -21.24
C SER A 319 -12.93 -1.62 -22.02
N SER A 320 -12.56 -1.25 -23.27
CA SER A 320 -11.61 -2.01 -24.09
C SER A 320 -10.19 -1.86 -23.57
N GLY A 321 -9.42 -2.97 -23.54
CA GLY A 321 -8.04 -2.96 -23.07
C GLY A 321 -7.93 -2.92 -21.54
N ALA A 322 -8.87 -3.52 -20.82
CA ALA A 322 -8.76 -3.75 -19.39
C ALA A 322 -7.57 -4.66 -19.07
N GLY A 323 -6.88 -4.38 -17.95
CA GLY A 323 -5.84 -5.24 -17.40
C GLY A 323 -6.34 -6.65 -17.11
N TYR A 324 -5.41 -7.59 -17.08
CA TYR A 324 -5.64 -9.02 -16.83
C TYR A 324 -4.51 -9.64 -16.00
N PHE A 325 -4.82 -10.75 -15.33
CA PHE A 325 -3.83 -11.52 -14.56
C PHE A 325 -2.80 -12.19 -15.48
N THR A 326 -1.53 -12.05 -15.15
CA THR A 326 -0.44 -12.81 -15.77
C THR A 326 -0.42 -14.25 -15.25
N SER A 327 0.35 -15.13 -15.91
CA SER A 327 0.62 -16.48 -15.40
C SER A 327 1.30 -16.46 -14.02
N GLY A 328 2.06 -15.39 -13.75
CA GLY A 328 2.73 -15.11 -12.49
C GLY A 328 1.89 -14.28 -11.53
N GLY A 329 0.56 -14.34 -11.55
CA GLY A 329 -0.30 -13.77 -10.48
C GLY A 329 -0.46 -12.25 -10.44
N SER A 330 0.46 -11.47 -11.02
CA SER A 330 0.36 -10.01 -11.11
C SER A 330 -0.74 -9.56 -12.09
N VAL A 331 -1.24 -8.34 -11.93
CA VAL A 331 -2.21 -7.70 -12.82
C VAL A 331 -1.53 -6.72 -13.76
N THR A 332 -1.70 -6.94 -15.06
CA THR A 332 -1.18 -6.04 -16.11
C THR A 332 -1.91 -4.70 -16.13
N SER A 333 -1.24 -3.66 -16.64
CA SER A 333 -1.84 -2.36 -16.89
C SER A 333 -3.01 -2.44 -17.87
N SER A 334 -4.09 -1.70 -17.59
CA SER A 334 -5.02 -1.32 -18.66
C SER A 334 -4.29 -0.50 -19.73
N LYS A 335 -4.83 -0.48 -20.96
CA LYS A 335 -4.32 0.35 -22.06
C LYS A 335 -4.19 1.82 -21.69
N VAL A 336 -5.13 2.31 -20.87
CA VAL A 336 -5.07 3.62 -20.22
C VAL A 336 -5.02 3.35 -18.71
N PRO A 337 -3.86 3.50 -18.05
CA PRO A 337 -3.67 3.17 -16.64
C PRO A 337 -4.68 3.83 -15.69
N GLU A 338 -5.12 5.04 -15.99
CA GLU A 338 -6.10 5.82 -15.21
C GLU A 338 -7.43 5.10 -15.04
N ARG A 339 -7.71 4.11 -15.89
CA ARG A 339 -8.85 3.22 -15.74
C ARG A 339 -8.75 2.38 -14.47
N ASP A 340 -7.56 1.96 -14.08
CA ASP A 340 -7.34 0.97 -13.04
C ASP A 340 -7.63 1.56 -11.65
N LEU A 341 -8.36 0.80 -10.83
CA LEU A 341 -8.67 1.20 -9.46
C LEU A 341 -7.39 1.47 -8.67
N SER A 342 -6.34 0.69 -8.88
CA SER A 342 -5.03 0.87 -8.23
C SER A 342 -4.48 2.29 -8.41
N VAL A 343 -4.51 2.83 -9.63
CA VAL A 343 -4.06 4.21 -9.94
C VAL A 343 -4.90 5.24 -9.18
N GLN A 344 -6.22 5.06 -9.16
CA GLN A 344 -7.11 5.99 -8.47
C GLN A 344 -6.96 5.92 -6.94
N LEU A 345 -6.71 4.73 -6.39
CA LEU A 345 -6.40 4.54 -4.97
C LEU A 345 -5.07 5.22 -4.60
N SER A 346 -4.05 5.11 -5.44
CA SER A 346 -2.78 5.81 -5.22
C SER A 346 -2.95 7.33 -5.19
N GLY A 347 -3.74 7.90 -6.12
CA GLY A 347 -4.09 9.31 -6.09
C GLY A 347 -4.87 9.71 -4.83
N TRP A 348 -5.82 8.89 -4.36
CA TRP A 348 -6.53 9.16 -3.11
C TRP A 348 -5.60 9.10 -1.90
N MET A 349 -4.78 8.05 -1.79
CA MET A 349 -3.80 7.88 -0.72
C MET A 349 -2.84 9.07 -0.63
N LEU A 350 -2.37 9.58 -1.77
CA LEU A 350 -1.54 10.79 -1.84
C LEU A 350 -2.24 12.03 -1.30
N MET A 351 -3.52 12.24 -1.62
CA MET A 351 -4.27 13.40 -1.11
C MET A 351 -4.51 13.32 0.40
N GLU A 352 -4.75 12.12 0.94
CA GLU A 352 -4.88 11.93 2.40
C GLU A 352 -3.54 12.14 3.11
N ALA A 353 -2.45 11.59 2.58
CA ALA A 353 -1.09 11.81 3.07
C ALA A 353 -0.71 13.30 3.10
N ALA A 354 -0.93 14.01 2.00
CA ALA A 354 -0.65 15.44 1.91
C ALA A 354 -1.51 16.28 2.87
N HIS A 355 -2.76 15.88 3.10
CA HIS A 355 -3.60 16.52 4.10
C HIS A 355 -3.02 16.37 5.51
N MET A 356 -2.60 15.15 5.90
CA MET A 356 -2.03 14.90 7.22
C MET A 356 -0.74 15.69 7.44
N VAL A 357 0.18 15.67 6.47
CA VAL A 357 1.44 16.42 6.52
C VAL A 357 1.18 17.92 6.63
N SER A 358 0.30 18.46 5.77
CA SER A 358 -0.05 19.89 5.82
C SER A 358 -0.73 20.30 7.14
N ALA A 359 -1.59 19.44 7.68
CA ALA A 359 -2.29 19.70 8.95
C ALA A 359 -1.34 19.69 10.16
N ALA A 360 -0.20 18.99 10.06
CA ALA A 360 0.86 19.01 11.06
C ALA A 360 1.78 20.24 10.96
N GLY A 361 1.59 21.11 9.94
CA GLY A 361 2.40 22.32 9.74
C GLY A 361 3.77 22.07 9.09
N LEU A 362 3.94 20.92 8.43
CA LEU A 362 5.16 20.55 7.69
C LEU A 362 5.12 20.98 6.22
#